data_AF-A0A957MFU6-F1
#
_entry.id   AF-A0A957MFU6-F1
#
_cell.length_a   1.000
_cell.length_b   1.000
_cell.length_c   1.000
_cell.angle_alpha   90.00
_cell.angle_beta   90.00
_cell.angle_gamma   90.00
#
_symmetry.space_group_name_H-M   'P 1'
#
loop_
_entity.id
_entity.type
_entity.pdbx_description
1 polymer ?
#
loop_
_entity_poly.entity_id
_entity_poly.type
_entity_poly.pdbx_seq_one_letter_code
_entity_poly.pdbx_strand_id
1 'polypeptide(L)'
;IVFIDQDPTDAQQVDDKLVSLARQTGGLIITNDYNLNRVAKLQGVRILNINELANAVKSVYLPGEEIPLKIIQEGKEIGQGVGYLEDGTMVVVENGRRYLNQEILVQVTKVLQTNAGRLIFATPE
;
A
#
# COMPACT_ATOMS: atom_id res chain seq x y z
N ILE A 1 -5.86 16.35 -24.36
CA ILE A 1 -4.83 15.30 -24.56
C ILE A 1 -4.05 15.69 -25.80
N VAL A 2 -2.73 15.78 -25.71
CA VAL A 2 -1.84 16.09 -26.84
C VAL A 2 -1.13 14.80 -27.22
N PHE A 3 -1.14 14.47 -28.51
CA PHE A 3 -0.39 13.35 -29.05
C PHE A 3 0.92 13.88 -29.63
N ILE A 4 2.04 13.26 -29.26
CA ILE A 4 3.37 13.65 -29.69
C ILE A 4 3.91 12.52 -30.57
N ASP A 5 4.26 12.86 -31.82
CA ASP A 5 4.82 11.92 -32.81
C ASP A 5 6.34 12.13 -32.99
N GLN A 6 7.01 12.50 -31.90
CA GLN A 6 8.46 12.73 -31.89
C GLN A 6 9.17 11.42 -31.54
N ASP A 7 10.17 11.05 -32.34
CA ASP A 7 11.06 9.94 -32.05
C ASP A 7 12.48 10.46 -31.71
N PRO A 8 12.88 10.46 -30.42
CA PRO A 8 14.20 10.92 -30.01
C PRO A 8 15.31 10.07 -30.63
N THR A 9 16.16 10.70 -31.44
CA THR A 9 17.26 10.02 -32.16
C THR A 9 18.49 9.77 -31.29
N ASP A 10 18.55 10.38 -30.10
CA ASP A 10 19.60 10.22 -29.10
C ASP A 10 19.47 8.94 -28.28
N ALA A 11 18.40 8.17 -28.48
CA ALA A 11 18.09 6.94 -27.78
C ALA A 11 17.67 5.82 -28.75
N GLN A 12 18.08 4.58 -28.46
CA GLN A 12 17.68 3.41 -29.25
C GLN A 12 16.56 2.61 -28.59
N GLN A 13 16.62 2.41 -27.28
CA GLN A 13 15.60 1.66 -26.56
C GLN A 13 14.37 2.52 -26.29
N VAL A 14 13.19 1.90 -26.25
CA VAL A 14 11.92 2.59 -26.02
C VAL A 14 11.93 3.35 -24.68
N ASP A 15 12.44 2.74 -23.63
CA ASP A 15 12.53 3.35 -22.30
C ASP A 15 13.38 4.63 -22.32
N ASP A 16 14.54 4.58 -22.98
CA ASP A 16 15.43 5.72 -23.14
C ASP A 16 14.79 6.84 -23.96
N LYS A 17 14.00 6.48 -24.99
CA LYS A 17 13.23 7.45 -25.80
C LYS A 17 12.15 8.14 -24.97
N LEU A 18 11.39 7.39 -24.15
CA LEU A 18 10.39 7.97 -23.25
C LEU A 18 11.03 8.93 -22.24
N VAL A 19 12.17 8.56 -21.68
CA VAL A 19 12.94 9.39 -20.74
C VAL A 19 13.51 10.63 -21.43
N SER A 20 14.08 10.49 -22.63
CA SER A 20 14.60 11.64 -23.40
C SER A 20 13.48 12.62 -23.75
N LEU A 21 12.34 12.13 -24.23
CA LEU A 21 11.18 12.96 -24.54
C LEU A 21 10.65 13.70 -23.31
N ALA A 22 10.57 13.03 -22.15
CA ALA A 22 10.16 13.66 -20.90
C ALA A 22 11.14 14.77 -20.45
N ARG A 23 12.45 14.59 -20.65
CA ARG A 23 13.46 15.62 -20.35
C ARG A 23 13.33 16.82 -21.28
N GLN A 24 13.21 16.59 -22.58
CA GLN A 24 13.11 17.65 -23.59
C GLN A 24 11.85 18.49 -23.41
N THR A 25 10.74 17.86 -23.02
CA THR A 25 9.45 18.53 -22.80
C THR A 25 9.28 19.09 -21.38
N GLY A 26 10.18 18.75 -20.44
CA GLY A 26 10.00 19.05 -19.02
C GLY A 26 8.86 18.28 -18.35
N GLY A 27 8.37 17.23 -19.00
CA GLY A 27 7.24 16.41 -18.59
C GLY A 27 7.54 15.46 -17.43
N LEU A 28 6.46 14.85 -16.92
CA LEU A 28 6.45 13.75 -15.97
C LEU A 28 6.07 12.48 -16.73
N ILE A 29 6.71 11.35 -16.43
CA ILE A 29 6.26 10.05 -16.94
C ILE A 29 5.21 9.48 -15.97
N ILE A 30 4.03 9.12 -16.49
CA ILE A 30 3.04 8.31 -15.76
C ILE A 30 3.00 6.94 -16.43
N THR A 31 3.21 5.88 -15.65
CA THR A 31 3.30 4.51 -16.19
C THR A 31 2.75 3.48 -15.21
N ASN A 32 2.58 2.24 -15.67
CA ASN A 32 2.42 1.05 -14.83
C ASN A 32 3.69 0.17 -14.82
N ASP A 33 4.68 0.47 -15.66
CA ASP A 33 5.94 -0.28 -15.75
C ASP A 33 6.90 0.07 -14.61
N TYR A 34 7.32 -0.93 -13.82
CA TYR A 34 8.24 -0.75 -12.71
C TYR A 34 9.71 -0.65 -13.13
N ASN A 35 10.12 -1.23 -14.26
CA ASN A 35 11.49 -1.12 -14.74
C ASN A 35 11.78 0.30 -15.22
N LEU A 36 10.82 0.92 -15.92
CA LEU A 36 10.93 2.31 -16.36
C LEU A 36 11.09 3.29 -15.17
N ASN A 37 10.50 2.98 -14.00
CA ASN A 37 10.71 3.77 -12.77
C ASN A 37 12.21 3.89 -12.44
N ARG A 38 12.96 2.80 -12.56
CA ARG A 38 14.38 2.78 -12.20
C ARG A 38 15.20 3.60 -13.19
N VAL A 39 14.96 3.41 -14.49
CA VAL A 39 15.67 4.12 -15.56
C VAL A 39 15.40 5.63 -15.46
N ALA A 40 14.13 6.03 -15.35
CA ALA A 40 13.74 7.44 -15.27
C ALA A 40 14.33 8.15 -14.05
N LYS A 41 14.29 7.52 -12.86
CA LYS A 41 14.87 8.09 -11.63
C LYS A 41 16.39 8.29 -11.74
N LEU A 42 17.12 7.32 -12.32
CA LEU A 42 18.57 7.45 -12.55
C LEU A 42 18.91 8.60 -13.50
N GLN A 43 18.02 8.90 -14.45
CA GLN A 43 18.17 9.97 -15.42
C GLN A 43 17.57 11.31 -14.95
N GLY A 44 17.13 11.39 -13.69
CA GLY A 44 16.59 12.61 -13.09
C GLY A 44 15.20 13.02 -13.59
N VAL A 45 14.49 12.11 -14.26
CA VAL A 45 13.11 12.35 -14.73
C VAL A 45 12.12 12.02 -13.64
N ARG A 46 11.20 12.95 -13.39
CA ARG A 46 10.07 12.69 -12.48
C ARG A 46 9.16 11.62 -13.09
N ILE A 47 8.85 10.61 -12.30
CA ILE A 47 8.02 9.48 -12.72
C ILE A 47 7.02 9.13 -11.62
N LEU A 48 5.80 8.83 -12.02
CA LEU A 48 4.72 8.36 -11.15
C LEU A 48 4.21 7.02 -11.67
N ASN A 49 4.28 5.99 -10.84
CA ASN A 49 3.68 4.70 -11.16
C ASN A 49 2.28 4.61 -10.56
N ILE A 50 1.29 4.24 -11.38
CA ILE A 50 -0.11 4.18 -10.95
C ILE A 50 -0.33 3.14 -9.84
N ASN A 51 0.45 2.06 -9.82
CA ASN A 51 0.39 1.04 -8.77
C ASN A 51 0.97 1.55 -7.45
N GLU A 52 2.02 2.39 -7.50
CA GLU A 52 2.57 3.05 -6.31
C GLU A 52 1.56 4.03 -5.72
N LEU A 53 0.89 4.82 -6.58
CA LEU A 53 -0.17 5.72 -6.15
C LEU A 53 -1.33 4.96 -5.50
N ALA A 54 -1.82 3.89 -6.15
CA ALA A 54 -2.92 3.08 -5.64
C ALA A 54 -2.60 2.48 -4.27
N ASN A 55 -1.35 2.11 -4.00
CA ASN A 55 -0.93 1.65 -2.69
C ASN A 55 -0.80 2.78 -1.66
N ALA A 56 -0.32 3.95 -2.07
CA ALA A 56 -0.13 5.11 -1.20
C ALA A 56 -1.44 5.68 -0.66
N VAL A 57 -2.55 5.53 -1.40
CA VAL A 57 -3.88 6.02 -0.99
C VAL A 57 -4.72 4.98 -0.23
N LYS A 58 -4.20 3.77 -0.02
CA LYS A 58 -4.88 2.78 0.84
C LYS A 58 -4.93 3.33 2.26
N SER A 59 -6.08 3.22 2.92
CA SER A 59 -6.17 3.53 4.35
C SER A 59 -5.17 2.64 5.10
N VAL A 60 -4.30 3.24 5.90
CA VAL A 60 -3.31 2.54 6.71
C VAL A 60 -3.63 2.84 8.16
N TYR A 61 -3.98 1.81 8.92
CA TYR A 61 -4.02 1.94 10.37
C TYR A 61 -2.60 1.95 10.91
N LEU A 62 -2.29 2.89 11.80
CA LEU A 62 -0.97 3.05 12.39
C LEU A 62 -0.94 2.56 13.84
N PRO A 63 0.23 2.08 14.33
CA PRO A 63 0.40 1.82 15.76
C PRO A 63 -0.01 3.03 16.60
N GLY A 64 -0.85 2.81 17.61
CA GLY A 64 -1.43 3.83 18.48
C GLY A 64 -2.83 4.28 18.08
N GLU A 65 -3.29 4.00 16.87
CA GLU A 65 -4.67 4.30 16.48
C GLU A 65 -5.66 3.35 17.13
N GLU A 66 -6.81 3.89 17.49
CA GLU A 66 -7.91 3.16 18.06
C GLU A 66 -8.96 2.86 17.01
N ILE A 67 -9.43 1.60 16.99
CA ILE A 67 -10.44 1.15 16.04
C ILE A 67 -11.54 0.37 16.78
N PRO A 68 -12.83 0.64 16.48
CA PRO A 68 -13.91 -0.23 16.92
C PRO A 68 -13.80 -1.56 16.18
N LEU A 69 -13.77 -2.66 16.92
CA LEU A 69 -13.65 -3.99 16.36
C LEU A 69 -14.55 -4.97 17.09
N LYS A 70 -15.36 -5.69 16.31
CA LYS A 70 -16.09 -6.86 16.81
C LYS A 70 -15.19 -8.09 16.84
N ILE A 71 -15.03 -8.69 18.01
CA ILE A 71 -14.33 -9.97 18.14
C ILE A 71 -15.29 -11.08 17.75
N ILE A 72 -15.02 -11.77 16.64
CA ILE A 72 -15.94 -12.76 16.08
C ILE A 72 -15.53 -14.21 16.37
N GLN A 73 -14.24 -14.45 16.64
CA GLN A 73 -13.74 -15.80 16.93
C GLN A 73 -12.50 -15.78 17.84
N GLU A 74 -12.18 -16.92 18.43
CA GLU A 74 -10.93 -17.11 19.18
C GLU A 74 -9.72 -17.10 18.23
N GLY A 75 -8.62 -16.52 18.68
CA GLY A 75 -7.36 -16.52 17.95
C GLY A 75 -6.58 -17.82 18.11
N LYS A 76 -5.44 -17.89 17.42
CA LYS A 76 -4.60 -19.09 17.41
C LYS A 76 -3.89 -19.29 18.75
N GLU A 77 -3.44 -18.21 19.38
CA GLU A 77 -2.77 -18.27 20.68
C GLU A 77 -3.74 -18.07 21.83
N ILE A 78 -3.37 -18.59 23.01
CA ILE A 78 -4.20 -18.51 24.20
C ILE A 78 -4.47 -17.05 24.54
N GLY A 79 -5.76 -16.72 24.71
CA GLY A 79 -6.21 -15.38 25.07
C GLY A 79 -6.44 -14.45 23.89
N GLN A 80 -6.05 -14.81 22.66
CA GLN A 80 -6.31 -13.99 21.48
C GLN A 80 -7.79 -14.03 21.06
N GLY A 81 -8.27 -12.88 20.58
CA GLY A 81 -9.49 -12.77 19.79
C GLY A 81 -9.15 -12.35 18.36
N VAL A 82 -10.03 -12.62 17.40
CA VAL A 82 -9.88 -12.19 16.01
C VAL A 82 -11.14 -11.47 15.56
N GLY A 83 -10.93 -10.33 14.90
CA GLY A 83 -11.95 -9.58 14.17
C GLY A 83 -11.47 -9.28 12.76
N TYR A 84 -12.36 -8.71 11.95
CA TYR A 84 -12.06 -8.30 10.58
C TYR A 84 -12.57 -6.88 10.36
N LEU A 85 -11.81 -6.10 9.60
CA LEU A 85 -12.25 -4.81 9.10
C LEU A 85 -13.13 -4.97 7.86
N GLU A 86 -13.79 -3.89 7.44
CA GLU A 86 -14.68 -3.88 6.27
C GLU A 86 -13.97 -4.29 4.98
N ASP A 87 -12.67 -4.01 4.87
CA ASP A 87 -11.84 -4.39 3.72
C ASP A 87 -11.32 -5.84 3.76
N GLY A 88 -11.71 -6.60 4.78
CA GLY A 88 -11.30 -7.99 5.00
C GLY A 88 -9.95 -8.14 5.72
N THR A 89 -9.31 -7.05 6.15
CA THR A 89 -8.07 -7.12 6.93
C THR A 89 -8.32 -7.84 8.26
N MET A 90 -7.54 -8.89 8.53
CA MET A 90 -7.61 -9.63 9.79
C MET A 90 -6.95 -8.83 10.91
N VAL A 91 -7.63 -8.70 12.04
CA VAL A 91 -7.13 -8.03 13.24
C VAL A 91 -7.06 -9.05 14.38
N VAL A 92 -5.87 -9.29 14.90
CA VAL A 92 -5.59 -10.19 16.03
C VAL A 92 -5.46 -9.35 17.28
N VAL A 93 -6.31 -9.62 18.28
CA VAL A 93 -6.38 -8.84 19.51
C VAL A 93 -5.85 -9.67 20.68
N GLU A 94 -4.73 -9.25 21.25
CA GLU A 94 -4.17 -9.88 22.45
C GLU A 94 -5.12 -9.70 23.64
N ASN A 95 -5.33 -10.73 24.44
CA ASN A 95 -6.37 -10.75 25.49
C ASN A 95 -7.79 -10.43 24.97
N GLY A 96 -8.04 -10.55 23.67
CA GLY A 96 -9.33 -10.32 23.01
C GLY A 96 -10.37 -11.42 23.25
N ARG A 97 -9.96 -12.63 23.65
CA ARG A 97 -10.85 -13.78 23.83
C ARG A 97 -12.04 -13.50 24.75
N ARG A 98 -11.82 -12.73 25.82
CA ARG A 98 -12.85 -12.36 26.80
C ARG A 98 -13.95 -11.45 26.24
N TYR A 99 -13.71 -10.85 25.09
CA TYR A 99 -14.63 -9.94 24.40
C TYR A 99 -15.30 -10.61 23.20
N LEU A 100 -15.31 -11.95 23.13
CA LEU A 100 -15.95 -12.69 22.06
C LEU A 100 -17.43 -12.26 21.87
N ASN A 101 -17.80 -12.01 20.63
CA ASN A 101 -19.08 -11.46 20.17
C ASN A 101 -19.39 -10.02 20.61
N GLN A 102 -18.44 -9.32 21.23
CA GLN A 102 -18.56 -7.92 21.61
C GLN A 102 -17.81 -7.02 20.63
N GLU A 103 -18.30 -5.80 20.49
CA GLU A 103 -17.61 -4.72 19.80
C GLU A 103 -16.89 -3.87 20.85
N ILE A 104 -15.58 -3.76 20.72
CA ILE A 104 -14.72 -3.05 21.66
C ILE A 104 -13.79 -2.10 20.90
N LEU A 105 -13.34 -1.04 21.57
CA LEU A 105 -12.22 -0.26 21.06
C LEU A 105 -10.93 -1.03 21.28
N VAL A 106 -10.11 -1.13 20.23
CA VAL A 106 -8.78 -1.74 20.33
C VAL A 106 -7.74 -0.77 19.80
N GLN A 107 -6.60 -0.70 20.48
CA GLN A 107 -5.47 0.07 20.03
C GLN A 107 -4.54 -0.80 19.18
N VAL A 108 -4.24 -0.35 17.97
CA VAL A 108 -3.31 -1.01 17.07
C VAL A 108 -1.91 -0.99 17.66
N THR A 109 -1.28 -2.15 17.81
CA THR A 109 0.09 -2.29 18.30
C THR A 109 1.08 -2.50 17.16
N LYS A 110 0.66 -3.23 16.11
CA LYS A 110 1.54 -3.57 14.99
C LYS A 110 0.76 -3.86 13.72
N VAL A 111 1.34 -3.52 12.57
CA VAL A 111 0.82 -3.90 11.25
C VAL A 111 1.87 -4.73 10.53
N LEU A 112 1.49 -5.90 10.01
CA LEU A 112 2.31 -6.77 9.19
C LEU A 112 1.72 -6.90 7.79
N GLN A 113 2.56 -6.66 6.78
CA GLN A 113 2.24 -6.99 5.40
C GLN A 113 2.79 -8.38 5.10
N THR A 114 1.93 -9.28 4.61
CA THR A 114 2.31 -10.64 4.17
C THR A 114 1.92 -10.83 2.71
N ASN A 115 2.38 -11.92 2.10
CA ASN A 115 1.98 -12.29 0.73
C ASN A 115 0.48 -12.59 0.61
N ALA A 116 -0.18 -12.98 1.70
CA ALA A 116 -1.61 -13.29 1.73
C ALA A 116 -2.50 -12.06 2.02
N GLY A 117 -1.89 -10.92 2.32
CA GLY A 117 -2.60 -9.70 2.69
C GLY A 117 -2.02 -9.03 3.93
N ARG A 118 -2.81 -8.12 4.51
CA ARG A 118 -2.45 -7.34 5.69
C ARG A 118 -2.98 -8.00 6.94
N LEU A 119 -2.16 -7.98 7.99
CA LEU A 119 -2.50 -8.46 9.32
C LEU A 119 -2.25 -7.33 10.33
N ILE A 120 -3.23 -7.03 11.16
CA ILE A 120 -3.13 -6.02 12.22
C ILE A 120 -3.12 -6.73 13.56
N PHE A 121 -2.27 -6.29 14.48
CA PHE A 121 -2.26 -6.70 15.88
C PHE A 121 -2.69 -5.53 16.73
N ALA A 122 -3.48 -5.81 17.75
CA ALA A 122 -4.04 -4.81 18.64
C ALA A 122 -4.21 -5.34 20.06
N THR A 123 -4.46 -4.44 21.00
CA THR A 123 -4.84 -4.74 22.39
C THR A 123 -6.15 -4.02 22.72
N PRO A 124 -7.01 -4.60 23.57
CA PRO A 124 -8.13 -3.87 24.15
C PRO A 124 -7.61 -2.62 24.86
N GLU A 125 -8.34 -1.52 24.71
CA GLU A 125 -8.13 -0.33 25.55
C GLU A 125 -8.39 -0.64 27.04
#